data_AF-A0A971CIR6-F1
#
_entry.id   AF-A0A971CIR6-F1
#
_cell.length_a   1.000
_cell.length_b   1.000
_cell.length_c   1.000
_cell.angle_alpha   90.00
_cell.angle_beta   90.00
_cell.angle_gamma   90.00
#
_symmetry.space_group_name_H-M   'P 1'
#
loop_
_entity.id
_entity.type
_entity.pdbx_description
1 polymer ?
#
loop_
_entity_poly.entity_id
_entity_poly.type
_entity_poly.pdbx_seq_one_letter_code
_entity_poly.pdbx_strand_id
1 'polypeptide(L)'
;MQPPRVLNITAVTPSSGVPGGEVVIQCRGFNPDLSSRVLLGDVEAPIVSASDNRIIARLPENPKGLGLALKVKRTLSAVFPFNLATRLASDLHPVANPVVAPDGSVITTISGNRGQQIAQPLIKVTKSGDKIPFNCEIMNPTGLAFSPDGQLYISSRSDGTVVRYTGYEHLDVIAEDLGVPCGIAFDSKGLLYVGDRTGRILTIDAEGNRDEFAQLEPSVSAYHLAVDSMDRLYVTGPTFSVRDSLVRFSRKGEFEHLAGGLARPQGMAFLPNGDLLICTGYEGKKGVFRYSLKDKSLQHFIASPIPVGLAIAGQDLYLATGDSIYLTSLPGTSQVN
;
A
#
# COMPACT_ATOMS: atom_id res chain seq x y z
N MET A 1 -35.70 14.84 33.39
CA MET A 1 -34.83 15.49 32.40
C MET A 1 -33.73 14.51 32.02
N GLN A 2 -33.59 14.13 30.75
CA GLN A 2 -32.41 13.38 30.32
C GLN A 2 -31.18 14.27 30.51
N PRO A 3 -30.05 13.73 31.02
CA PRO A 3 -28.82 14.51 31.12
C PRO A 3 -28.41 15.02 29.73
N PRO A 4 -27.79 16.20 29.63
CA PRO A 4 -27.31 16.72 28.36
C PRO A 4 -26.40 15.68 27.71
N ARG A 5 -26.72 15.28 26.47
CA ARG A 5 -25.90 14.33 25.71
C ARG A 5 -24.52 14.96 25.50
N VAL A 6 -23.51 14.46 26.22
CA VAL A 6 -22.13 14.91 26.08
C VAL A 6 -21.65 14.57 24.67
N LEU A 7 -21.18 15.58 23.94
CA LEU A 7 -20.60 15.42 22.62
C LEU A 7 -19.28 14.65 22.74
N ASN A 8 -19.23 13.44 22.19
CA ASN A 8 -18.07 12.58 22.35
C ASN A 8 -17.87 11.63 21.16
N ILE A 9 -16.61 11.37 20.81
CA ILE A 9 -16.21 10.29 19.89
C ILE A 9 -16.01 9.01 20.70
N THR A 10 -16.64 7.91 20.28
CA THR A 10 -16.52 6.61 20.97
C THR A 10 -15.60 5.64 20.25
N ALA A 11 -15.50 5.75 18.93
CA ALA A 11 -14.59 4.94 18.13
C ALA A 11 -14.32 5.60 16.77
N VAL A 12 -13.16 5.32 16.20
CA VAL A 12 -12.83 5.68 14.82
C VAL A 12 -12.28 4.44 14.11
N THR A 13 -12.76 4.17 12.90
CA THR A 13 -12.30 3.03 12.10
C THR A 13 -12.06 3.44 10.65
N PRO A 14 -10.85 3.19 10.09
CA PRO A 14 -9.65 2.69 10.77
C PRO A 14 -9.07 3.73 11.76
N SER A 15 -8.10 3.34 12.59
CA SER A 15 -7.43 4.24 13.56
C SER A 15 -6.32 5.10 12.94
N SER A 16 -6.02 4.89 11.66
CA SER A 16 -5.05 5.66 10.90
C SER A 16 -5.47 5.84 9.44
N GLY A 17 -4.85 6.79 8.76
CA GLY A 17 -5.11 7.04 7.35
C GLY A 17 -4.14 8.02 6.71
N VAL A 18 -4.31 8.24 5.41
CA VAL A 18 -3.66 9.31 4.65
C VAL A 18 -4.70 10.37 4.25
N PRO A 19 -4.29 11.61 3.97
CA PRO A 19 -5.17 12.63 3.40
C PRO A 19 -6.01 12.11 2.23
N GLY A 20 -7.27 12.54 2.18
CA GLY A 20 -8.27 12.06 1.23
C GLY A 20 -8.90 10.70 1.56
N GLY A 21 -8.33 9.94 2.51
CA GLY A 21 -8.94 8.71 3.02
C GLY A 21 -10.22 8.99 3.79
N GLU A 22 -11.14 8.03 3.83
CA GLU A 22 -12.42 8.17 4.55
C GLU A 22 -12.43 7.30 5.81
N VAL A 23 -12.82 7.91 6.93
CA VAL A 23 -12.91 7.24 8.24
C VAL A 23 -14.35 7.27 8.75
N VAL A 24 -14.71 6.22 9.48
CA VAL A 24 -16.00 6.14 10.18
C VAL A 24 -15.79 6.52 11.64
N ILE A 25 -16.47 7.57 12.08
CA ILE A 25 -16.44 8.07 13.45
C ILE A 25 -17.77 7.69 14.11
N GLN A 26 -17.71 6.84 15.13
CA GLN A 26 -18.83 6.58 16.03
C GLN A 26 -18.82 7.64 17.13
N CYS A 27 -19.98 8.20 17.44
CA CYS A 27 -20.09 9.31 18.37
C CYS A 27 -21.41 9.30 19.17
N ARG A 28 -21.50 10.21 20.14
CA ARG A 28 -22.72 10.53 20.89
C ARG A 28 -22.90 12.04 20.91
N GLY A 29 -24.16 12.49 20.85
CA GLY A 29 -24.51 13.90 21.04
C GLY A 29 -24.21 14.83 19.85
N PHE A 30 -23.96 14.28 18.65
CA PHE A 30 -23.58 15.08 17.48
C PHE A 30 -24.75 15.89 16.90
N ASN A 31 -25.93 15.27 16.71
CA ASN A 31 -27.15 15.91 16.17
C ASN A 31 -26.85 16.94 15.04
N PRO A 32 -26.49 16.48 13.84
CA PRO A 32 -25.88 17.31 12.82
C PRO A 32 -26.75 18.49 12.39
N ASP A 33 -26.12 19.67 12.31
CA ASP A 33 -26.67 20.94 11.81
C ASP A 33 -25.60 21.71 11.01
N LEU A 34 -25.93 22.90 10.52
CA LEU A 34 -25.00 23.74 9.74
C LEU A 34 -23.74 24.19 10.50
N SER A 35 -23.75 24.11 11.84
CA SER A 35 -22.61 24.43 12.70
C SER A 35 -21.71 23.23 13.01
N SER A 36 -22.14 22.03 12.61
CA SER A 36 -21.45 20.78 12.91
C SER A 36 -20.17 20.65 12.08
N ARG A 37 -19.08 20.26 12.73
CA ARG A 37 -17.74 20.13 12.15
C ARG A 37 -17.03 18.91 12.72
N VAL A 38 -16.20 18.29 11.88
CA VAL A 38 -15.17 17.35 12.30
C VAL A 38 -13.83 18.06 12.12
N LEU A 39 -12.97 18.01 13.13
CA LEU A 39 -11.64 18.59 13.10
C LEU A 39 -10.61 17.48 13.23
N LEU A 40 -9.51 17.57 12.50
CA LEU A 40 -8.28 16.81 12.73
C LEU A 40 -7.19 17.82 13.03
N GLY A 41 -6.74 17.87 14.28
CA GLY A 41 -5.91 18.98 14.75
C GLY A 41 -6.63 20.33 14.57
N ASP A 42 -6.01 21.26 13.84
CA ASP A 42 -6.53 22.59 13.52
C ASP A 42 -7.30 22.68 12.20
N VAL A 43 -7.38 21.60 11.41
CA VAL A 43 -8.02 21.60 10.09
C VAL A 43 -9.38 20.91 10.13
N GLU A 44 -10.36 21.49 9.41
CA GLU A 44 -11.67 20.88 9.22
C GLU A 44 -11.59 19.68 8.27
N ALA A 45 -12.04 18.52 8.75
CA ALA A 45 -12.22 17.32 7.97
C ALA A 45 -13.61 17.33 7.31
N PRO A 46 -13.72 17.32 5.97
CA PRO A 46 -15.01 17.36 5.30
C PRO A 46 -15.91 16.20 5.71
N ILE A 47 -17.15 16.52 6.12
CA ILE A 47 -18.18 15.54 6.43
C ILE A 47 -18.78 15.03 5.12
N VAL A 48 -18.65 13.73 4.87
CA VAL A 48 -19.25 13.03 3.72
C VAL A 48 -20.70 12.66 4.03
N SER A 49 -20.95 12.18 5.26
CA SER A 49 -22.29 11.84 5.76
C SER A 49 -22.30 11.86 7.28
N ALA A 50 -23.42 12.22 7.90
CA ALA A 50 -23.55 12.23 9.35
C ALA A 50 -24.97 11.88 9.81
N SER A 51 -25.05 11.16 10.93
CA SER A 51 -26.22 10.95 11.79
C SER A 51 -25.91 11.44 13.20
N ASP A 52 -26.82 11.19 14.15
CA ASP A 52 -26.64 11.52 15.56
C ASP A 52 -25.55 10.70 16.27
N ASN A 53 -25.17 9.55 15.70
CA ASN A 53 -24.24 8.59 16.28
C ASN A 53 -23.12 8.08 15.34
N ARG A 54 -23.12 8.48 14.06
CA ARG A 54 -22.15 8.00 13.07
C ARG A 54 -21.84 9.10 12.05
N ILE A 55 -20.56 9.31 11.79
CA ILE A 55 -20.07 10.28 10.81
C ILE A 55 -19.09 9.57 9.87
N ILE A 56 -19.16 9.86 8.59
CA ILE A 56 -18.10 9.56 7.62
C ILE A 56 -17.42 10.89 7.32
N ALA A 57 -16.13 10.96 7.59
CA ALA A 57 -15.32 12.16 7.35
C ALA A 57 -14.14 11.83 6.43
N ARG A 58 -13.80 12.77 5.56
CA ARG A 58 -12.61 12.70 4.72
C ARG A 58 -11.44 13.34 5.43
N LEU A 59 -10.30 12.65 5.47
CA LEU A 59 -9.09 13.13 6.13
C LEU A 59 -8.53 14.35 5.39
N PRO A 60 -8.30 15.48 6.09
CA PRO A 60 -7.80 16.70 5.48
C PRO A 60 -6.30 16.64 5.20
N GLU A 61 -5.83 17.68 4.51
CA GLU A 61 -4.42 17.90 4.20
C GLU A 61 -3.72 18.70 5.31
N ASN A 62 -2.47 18.33 5.61
CA ASN A 62 -1.53 19.09 6.46
C ASN A 62 -2.08 19.61 7.81
N PRO A 63 -2.81 18.81 8.62
CA PRO A 63 -3.25 19.27 9.92
C PRO A 63 -2.08 19.47 10.87
N LYS A 64 -2.19 20.47 11.74
CA LYS A 64 -1.31 20.67 12.90
C LYS A 64 -2.06 20.26 14.16
N GLY A 65 -1.39 19.48 15.01
CA GLY A 65 -1.98 18.93 16.24
C GLY A 65 -2.46 17.49 16.06
N LEU A 66 -2.90 16.90 17.17
CA LEU A 66 -3.16 15.47 17.27
C LEU A 66 -4.65 15.18 17.35
N GLY A 67 -5.09 14.14 16.65
CA GLY A 67 -6.39 13.51 16.86
C GLY A 67 -7.61 14.24 16.29
N LEU A 68 -8.75 13.56 16.35
CA LEU A 68 -10.04 14.00 15.83
C LEU A 68 -10.87 14.64 16.94
N ALA A 69 -11.62 15.69 16.62
CA ALA A 69 -12.61 16.28 17.51
C ALA A 69 -13.90 16.62 16.77
N LEU A 70 -15.01 16.64 17.48
CA LEU A 70 -16.31 17.09 16.98
C LEU A 70 -16.60 18.48 17.54
N LYS A 71 -17.13 19.36 16.70
CA LYS A 71 -17.63 20.67 17.13
C LYS A 71 -19.07 20.83 16.66
N VAL A 72 -19.94 21.25 17.58
CA VAL A 72 -21.34 21.58 17.31
C VAL A 72 -21.65 22.88 18.05
N LYS A 73 -22.03 23.92 17.30
CA LYS A 73 -22.20 25.29 17.81
C LYS A 73 -20.93 25.76 18.56
N ARG A 74 -21.02 25.90 19.89
CA ARG A 74 -19.91 26.32 20.78
C ARG A 74 -19.28 25.14 21.54
N THR A 75 -19.82 23.94 21.41
CA THR A 75 -19.34 22.75 22.13
C THR A 75 -18.30 22.04 21.29
N LEU A 76 -17.16 21.72 21.90
CA LEU A 76 -16.10 20.89 21.34
C LEU A 76 -16.02 19.59 22.15
N SER A 77 -15.85 18.45 21.49
CA SER A 77 -15.60 17.18 22.16
C SER A 77 -14.17 17.11 22.71
N ALA A 78 -13.90 16.12 23.56
CA ALA A 78 -12.53 15.70 23.79
C ALA A 78 -11.88 15.24 22.47
N VAL A 79 -10.56 15.38 22.41
CA VAL A 79 -9.75 14.88 21.29
C VAL A 79 -9.68 13.35 21.35
N PHE A 80 -9.99 12.70 20.24
CA PHE A 80 -9.85 11.26 20.06
C PHE A 80 -8.53 10.97 19.32
N PRO A 81 -7.63 10.12 19.84
CA PRO A 81 -6.37 9.80 19.18
C PRO A 81 -6.57 9.25 17.77
N PHE A 82 -5.86 9.82 16.80
CA PHE A 82 -5.89 9.39 15.41
C PHE A 82 -4.52 9.62 14.77
N ASN A 83 -4.04 8.64 14.01
CA ASN A 83 -2.74 8.70 13.36
C ASN A 83 -2.89 9.03 11.86
N LEU A 84 -2.64 10.28 11.48
CA LEU A 84 -2.56 10.67 10.08
C LEU A 84 -1.12 10.53 9.59
N ALA A 85 -0.94 9.81 8.49
CA ALA A 85 0.37 9.68 7.86
C ALA A 85 0.89 11.02 7.36
N THR A 86 2.21 11.23 7.47
CA THR A 86 2.90 12.40 6.94
C THR A 86 3.26 12.15 5.48
N ARG A 87 3.01 13.13 4.61
CA ARG A 87 3.46 13.05 3.21
C ARG A 87 4.97 13.27 3.16
N LEU A 88 5.71 12.33 2.58
CA LEU A 88 7.14 12.47 2.34
C LEU A 88 7.43 13.13 1.00
N ALA A 89 6.69 12.72 -0.05
CA ALA A 89 6.90 13.21 -1.40
C ALA A 89 5.60 13.17 -2.21
N SER A 90 5.45 14.10 -3.15
CA SER A 90 4.35 14.22 -4.12
C SER A 90 4.86 14.22 -5.55
N ASP A 91 3.91 14.18 -6.50
CA ASP A 91 4.15 14.26 -7.94
C ASP A 91 5.03 13.10 -8.44
N LEU A 92 4.77 11.91 -7.90
CA LEU A 92 5.53 10.68 -8.19
C LEU A 92 4.76 9.71 -9.09
N HIS A 93 3.43 9.71 -9.03
CA HIS A 93 2.58 8.67 -9.66
C HIS A 93 3.17 7.24 -9.60
N PRO A 94 3.38 6.70 -8.37
CA PRO A 94 3.88 5.34 -8.18
C PRO A 94 3.11 4.29 -8.98
N VAL A 95 3.83 3.36 -9.60
CA VAL A 95 3.23 2.36 -10.51
C VAL A 95 2.97 1.03 -9.82
N ALA A 96 3.78 0.67 -8.81
CA ALA A 96 3.69 -0.61 -8.11
C ALA A 96 4.11 -0.53 -6.64
N ASN A 97 4.37 -1.69 -6.03
CA ASN A 97 4.83 -1.78 -4.66
C ASN A 97 6.23 -1.15 -4.52
N PRO A 98 6.44 -0.19 -3.59
CA PRO A 98 7.76 0.31 -3.29
C PRO A 98 8.58 -0.74 -2.50
N VAL A 99 9.89 -0.52 -2.38
CA VAL A 99 10.79 -1.30 -1.52
C VAL A 99 11.55 -0.39 -0.57
N VAL A 100 11.93 -0.90 0.60
CA VAL A 100 12.78 -0.14 1.55
C VAL A 100 14.24 -0.53 1.33
N ALA A 101 15.08 0.46 1.08
CA ALA A 101 16.53 0.30 1.00
C ALA A 101 17.14 0.07 2.40
N PRO A 102 18.38 -0.48 2.49
CA PRO A 102 19.05 -0.74 3.77
C PRO A 102 19.20 0.47 4.69
N ASP A 103 19.27 1.69 4.15
CA ASP A 103 19.34 2.93 4.93
C ASP A 103 17.96 3.43 5.41
N GLY A 104 16.90 2.65 5.17
CA GLY A 104 15.54 2.96 5.55
C GLY A 104 14.83 3.94 4.61
N SER A 105 15.46 4.40 3.53
CA SER A 105 14.79 5.16 2.47
C SER A 105 13.89 4.25 1.62
N VAL A 106 12.90 4.83 0.95
CA VAL A 106 11.97 4.07 0.10
C VAL A 106 12.30 4.28 -1.37
N ILE A 107 12.36 3.20 -2.14
CA ILE A 107 12.56 3.22 -3.59
C ILE A 107 11.22 2.89 -4.24
N THR A 108 10.81 3.71 -5.20
CA THR A 108 9.58 3.50 -5.95
C THR A 108 9.80 3.77 -7.43
N THR A 109 9.04 3.06 -8.27
CA THR A 109 8.87 3.43 -9.67
C THR A 109 7.97 4.65 -9.76
N ILE A 110 8.20 5.49 -10.77
CA ILE A 110 7.38 6.68 -11.06
C ILE A 110 6.92 6.66 -12.51
N SER A 111 5.74 7.21 -12.75
CA SER A 111 5.21 7.38 -14.11
C SER A 111 4.89 8.84 -14.39
N GLY A 112 4.96 9.22 -15.67
CA GLY A 112 4.48 10.52 -16.11
C GLY A 112 2.97 10.51 -16.33
N ASN A 113 2.41 11.69 -16.58
CA ASN A 113 1.05 11.78 -17.11
C ASN A 113 0.94 11.04 -18.46
N ARG A 114 -0.29 10.74 -18.90
CA ARG A 114 -0.52 10.03 -20.17
C ARG A 114 0.16 10.78 -21.33
N GLY A 115 1.14 10.14 -21.98
CA GLY A 115 1.92 10.71 -23.08
C GLY A 115 3.23 11.40 -22.67
N GLN A 116 3.54 11.47 -21.37
CA GLN A 116 4.79 11.99 -20.85
C GLN A 116 5.79 10.84 -20.64
N GLN A 117 6.98 10.96 -21.24
CA GLN A 117 8.10 10.07 -20.94
C GLN A 117 8.88 10.61 -19.74
N ILE A 118 9.22 9.73 -18.81
CA ILE A 118 10.05 10.05 -17.65
C ILE A 118 11.43 9.47 -17.88
N ALA A 119 12.45 10.33 -17.91
CA ALA A 119 13.84 9.92 -18.14
C ALA A 119 14.40 9.05 -17.00
N GLN A 120 13.99 9.31 -15.76
CA GLN A 120 14.44 8.60 -14.56
C GLN A 120 13.24 7.99 -13.82
N PRO A 121 12.71 6.86 -14.30
CA PRO A 121 11.46 6.27 -13.80
C PRO A 121 11.61 5.52 -12.47
N LEU A 122 12.77 5.62 -11.82
CA LEU A 122 13.06 5.06 -10.50
C LEU A 122 13.62 6.15 -9.60
N ILE A 123 13.08 6.25 -8.39
CA ILE A 123 13.46 7.29 -7.43
C ILE A 123 13.57 6.72 -6.03
N LYS A 124 14.56 7.21 -5.30
CA LYS A 124 14.72 7.01 -3.86
C LYS A 124 14.18 8.24 -3.14
N VAL A 125 13.30 8.02 -2.17
CA VAL A 125 12.75 9.04 -1.29
C VAL A 125 13.32 8.83 0.11
N THR A 126 14.06 9.81 0.61
CA THR A 126 14.63 9.76 1.97
C THR A 126 13.54 9.96 3.03
N LYS A 127 13.85 9.68 4.30
CA LYS A 127 12.93 9.98 5.41
C LYS A 127 12.65 11.48 5.59
N SER A 128 13.54 12.35 5.10
CA SER A 128 13.33 13.80 5.04
C SER A 128 12.48 14.23 3.85
N GLY A 129 12.15 13.31 2.92
CA GLY A 129 11.36 13.61 1.72
C GLY A 129 12.17 13.99 0.49
N ASP A 130 13.51 13.90 0.55
CA ASP A 130 14.37 14.22 -0.59
C ASP A 130 14.19 13.18 -1.69
N LYS A 131 13.98 13.68 -2.91
CA LYS A 131 13.75 12.90 -4.13
C LYS A 131 15.06 12.74 -4.90
N ILE A 132 15.65 11.54 -4.81
CA ILE A 132 16.95 11.21 -5.43
C ILE A 132 16.70 10.25 -6.60
N PRO A 133 16.78 10.70 -7.85
CA PRO A 133 16.58 9.83 -9.00
C PRO A 133 17.74 8.86 -9.20
N PHE A 134 17.44 7.69 -9.74
CA PHE A 134 18.45 6.74 -10.17
C PHE A 134 18.97 7.14 -11.55
N ASN A 135 20.28 7.12 -11.72
CA ASN A 135 20.91 7.32 -13.01
C ASN A 135 21.03 5.97 -13.73
N CYS A 136 19.93 5.51 -14.31
CA CYS A 136 19.89 4.30 -15.13
C CYS A 136 18.80 4.42 -16.21
N GLU A 137 19.07 3.88 -17.39
CA GLU A 137 18.08 3.81 -18.46
C GLU A 137 17.28 2.50 -18.36
N ILE A 138 15.99 2.61 -18.03
CA ILE A 138 15.08 1.47 -17.98
C ILE A 138 13.69 1.89 -18.45
N MET A 139 13.10 1.10 -19.35
CA MET A 139 11.80 1.42 -19.94
C MET A 139 10.66 0.79 -19.14
N ASN A 140 9.75 1.63 -18.64
CA ASN A 140 8.57 1.18 -17.89
C ASN A 140 8.89 0.19 -16.75
N PRO A 141 9.81 0.53 -15.82
CA PRO A 141 10.05 -0.30 -14.65
C PRO A 141 8.74 -0.44 -13.86
N THR A 142 8.44 -1.66 -13.41
CA THR A 142 7.19 -1.94 -12.70
C THR A 142 7.45 -2.46 -11.30
N GLY A 143 7.88 -3.72 -11.17
CA GLY A 143 8.14 -4.36 -9.89
C GLY A 143 9.58 -4.14 -9.41
N LEU A 144 9.73 -4.04 -8.10
CA LEU A 144 10.99 -3.87 -7.40
C LEU A 144 11.11 -4.95 -6.32
N ALA A 145 12.28 -5.57 -6.18
CA ALA A 145 12.57 -6.48 -5.09
C ALA A 145 14.05 -6.43 -4.73
N PHE A 146 14.36 -6.52 -3.44
CA PHE A 146 15.70 -6.85 -3.00
C PHE A 146 15.85 -8.36 -2.94
N SER A 147 16.94 -8.88 -3.50
CA SER A 147 17.36 -10.27 -3.31
C SER A 147 17.89 -10.50 -1.89
N PRO A 148 18.02 -11.76 -1.43
CA PRO A 148 18.54 -12.05 -0.09
C PRO A 148 19.95 -11.53 0.20
N ASP A 149 20.76 -11.32 -0.84
CA ASP A 149 22.10 -10.71 -0.76
C ASP A 149 22.08 -9.17 -0.82
N GLY A 150 20.90 -8.55 -0.86
CA GLY A 150 20.71 -7.10 -0.77
C GLY A 150 20.83 -6.34 -2.10
N GLN A 151 20.83 -7.04 -3.24
CA GLN A 151 20.86 -6.40 -4.56
C GLN A 151 19.45 -6.04 -5.02
N LEU A 152 19.30 -4.91 -5.72
CA LEU A 152 18.02 -4.45 -6.22
C LEU A 152 17.73 -5.03 -7.61
N TYR A 153 16.61 -5.71 -7.75
CA TYR A 153 16.09 -6.23 -9.01
C TYR A 153 14.86 -5.45 -9.44
N ILE A 154 14.70 -5.29 -10.75
CA ILE A 154 13.67 -4.46 -11.37
C ILE A 154 13.10 -5.21 -12.57
N SER A 155 11.78 -5.30 -12.67
CA SER A 155 11.14 -5.77 -13.91
C SER A 155 10.93 -4.62 -14.88
N SER A 156 11.35 -4.81 -16.13
CA SER A 156 11.08 -3.91 -17.25
C SER A 156 9.91 -4.46 -18.06
N ARG A 157 8.76 -3.79 -17.94
CA ARG A 157 7.52 -4.25 -18.57
C ARG A 157 7.58 -4.20 -20.10
N SER A 158 8.20 -3.17 -20.64
CA SER A 158 8.24 -2.94 -22.09
C SER A 158 9.34 -3.76 -22.76
N ASP A 159 10.45 -3.98 -22.06
CA ASP A 159 11.55 -4.78 -22.62
C ASP A 159 11.34 -6.28 -22.39
N GLY A 160 10.40 -6.67 -21.52
CA GLY A 160 10.15 -8.08 -21.21
C GLY A 160 11.27 -8.71 -20.40
N THR A 161 11.99 -7.91 -19.60
CA THR A 161 13.19 -8.35 -18.87
C THR A 161 13.04 -8.19 -17.37
N VAL A 162 13.88 -8.91 -16.62
CA VAL A 162 14.27 -8.53 -15.26
C VAL A 162 15.75 -8.17 -15.28
N VAL A 163 16.08 -7.06 -14.64
CA VAL A 163 17.43 -6.54 -14.54
C VAL A 163 17.85 -6.33 -13.09
N ARG A 164 19.15 -6.39 -12.83
CA ARG A 164 19.76 -6.04 -11.54
C ARG A 164 20.39 -4.65 -11.63
N TYR A 165 20.08 -3.81 -10.66
CA TYR A 165 20.71 -2.49 -10.52
C TYR A 165 22.09 -2.62 -9.88
N THR A 166 23.12 -2.15 -10.58
CA THR A 166 24.53 -2.31 -10.18
C THR A 166 25.10 -1.09 -9.43
N GLY A 167 24.30 -0.06 -9.17
CA GLY A 167 24.76 1.19 -8.56
C GLY A 167 25.26 2.25 -9.55
N TYR A 168 25.33 1.92 -10.84
CA TYR A 168 25.80 2.80 -11.92
C TYR A 168 24.74 2.94 -13.03
N GLU A 169 25.12 3.51 -14.17
CA GLU A 169 24.27 3.63 -15.37
C GLU A 169 23.92 2.29 -16.00
N HIS A 170 24.68 1.24 -15.71
CA HIS A 170 24.51 -0.08 -16.31
C HIS A 170 23.62 -0.99 -15.46
N LEU A 171 22.74 -1.73 -16.15
CA LEU A 171 21.85 -2.73 -15.56
C LEU A 171 22.24 -4.10 -16.11
N ASP A 172 22.44 -5.08 -15.23
CA ASP A 172 22.70 -6.45 -15.68
C ASP A 172 21.37 -7.10 -16.04
N VAL A 173 21.25 -7.63 -17.26
CA VAL A 173 20.07 -8.41 -17.66
C VAL A 173 20.18 -9.80 -17.03
N ILE A 174 19.19 -10.14 -16.20
CA ILE A 174 19.13 -11.41 -15.46
C ILE A 174 18.27 -12.42 -16.22
N ALA A 175 17.18 -11.93 -16.81
CA ALA A 175 16.32 -12.74 -17.65
C ALA A 175 15.61 -11.88 -18.69
N GLU A 176 15.31 -12.48 -19.83
CA GLU A 176 14.61 -11.89 -20.97
C GLU A 176 13.44 -12.78 -21.44
N ASP A 177 12.72 -12.34 -22.48
CA ASP A 177 11.49 -12.94 -23.03
C ASP A 177 10.38 -13.26 -22.01
N LEU A 178 10.23 -12.46 -20.95
CA LEU A 178 9.27 -12.70 -19.88
C LEU A 178 7.83 -12.25 -20.21
N GLY A 179 7.57 -11.82 -21.45
CA GLY A 179 6.29 -11.24 -21.84
C GLY A 179 6.11 -9.84 -21.27
N VAL A 180 5.18 -9.66 -20.33
CA VAL A 180 4.87 -8.35 -19.73
C VAL A 180 5.11 -8.41 -18.20
N PRO A 181 6.38 -8.53 -17.76
CA PRO A 181 6.71 -8.74 -16.36
C PRO A 181 6.32 -7.52 -15.51
N CYS A 182 5.75 -7.79 -14.33
CA CYS A 182 5.23 -6.79 -13.41
C CYS A 182 5.76 -7.05 -11.99
N GLY A 183 4.94 -7.54 -11.05
CA GLY A 183 5.39 -7.83 -9.69
C GLY A 183 6.48 -8.88 -9.67
N ILE A 184 7.47 -8.67 -8.81
CA ILE A 184 8.58 -9.59 -8.57
C ILE A 184 8.80 -9.77 -7.07
N ALA A 185 9.25 -10.94 -6.64
CA ALA A 185 9.59 -11.22 -5.25
C ALA A 185 10.59 -12.38 -5.15
N PHE A 186 11.51 -12.33 -4.19
CA PHE A 186 12.45 -13.42 -3.92
C PHE A 186 11.94 -14.33 -2.80
N ASP A 187 12.21 -15.63 -2.91
CA ASP A 187 12.21 -16.54 -1.75
C ASP A 187 13.49 -16.41 -0.93
N SER A 188 13.53 -17.07 0.24
CA SER A 188 14.69 -17.05 1.13
C SER A 188 15.94 -17.74 0.56
N LYS A 189 15.81 -18.51 -0.54
CA LYS A 189 16.91 -19.20 -1.23
C LYS A 189 17.38 -18.49 -2.49
N GLY A 190 16.80 -17.33 -2.81
CA GLY A 190 17.17 -16.55 -4.00
C GLY A 190 16.42 -16.94 -5.27
N LEU A 191 15.38 -17.78 -5.20
CA LEU A 191 14.50 -18.04 -6.33
C LEU A 191 13.62 -16.80 -6.56
N LEU A 192 13.67 -16.24 -7.76
CA LEU A 192 12.90 -15.07 -8.13
C LEU A 192 11.57 -15.47 -8.74
N TYR A 193 10.46 -15.03 -8.15
CA TYR A 193 9.13 -15.10 -8.76
C TYR A 193 8.85 -13.85 -9.60
N VAL A 194 8.31 -14.03 -10.80
CA VAL A 194 7.93 -12.95 -11.71
C VAL A 194 6.50 -13.15 -12.18
N GLY A 195 5.65 -12.14 -11.98
CA GLY A 195 4.29 -12.13 -12.49
C GLY A 195 4.20 -11.44 -13.85
N ASP A 196 3.70 -12.14 -14.86
CA ASP A 196 3.39 -11.61 -16.19
C ASP A 196 1.90 -11.23 -16.25
N ARG A 197 1.57 -10.06 -16.83
CA ARG A 197 0.16 -9.60 -16.98
C ARG A 197 -0.73 -10.58 -17.73
N THR A 198 -0.16 -11.48 -18.55
CA THR A 198 -0.93 -12.52 -19.24
C THR A 198 -1.48 -13.62 -18.32
N GLY A 199 -1.07 -13.65 -17.05
CA GLY A 199 -1.51 -14.64 -16.06
C GLY A 199 -0.44 -15.63 -15.64
N ARG A 200 0.70 -15.67 -16.33
CA ARG A 200 1.82 -16.56 -15.96
C ARG A 200 2.55 -16.03 -14.74
N ILE A 201 2.89 -16.93 -13.83
CA ILE A 201 3.91 -16.73 -12.80
C ILE A 201 5.10 -17.58 -13.21
N LEU A 202 6.25 -16.94 -13.37
CA LEU A 202 7.52 -17.58 -13.72
C LEU A 202 8.42 -17.63 -12.50
N THR A 203 9.32 -18.60 -12.45
CA THR A 203 10.46 -18.63 -11.53
C THR A 203 11.76 -18.49 -12.30
N ILE A 204 12.72 -17.76 -11.74
CA ILE A 204 14.07 -17.59 -12.27
C ILE A 204 15.07 -17.99 -11.18
N ASP A 205 15.97 -18.92 -11.48
CA ASP A 205 17.05 -19.35 -10.57
C ASP A 205 18.30 -18.45 -10.66
N ALA A 206 19.35 -18.81 -9.90
CA ALA A 206 20.57 -18.01 -9.84
C ALA A 206 21.38 -18.04 -11.16
N GLU A 207 21.19 -19.09 -11.96
CA GLU A 207 21.78 -19.26 -13.28
C GLU A 207 20.98 -18.55 -14.39
N GLY A 208 19.81 -18.00 -14.07
CA GLY A 208 18.92 -17.33 -15.02
C GLY A 208 17.97 -18.27 -15.76
N ASN A 209 17.89 -19.55 -15.37
CA ASN A 209 16.94 -20.48 -15.95
C ASN A 209 15.52 -20.11 -15.53
N ARG A 210 14.59 -20.19 -16.48
CA ARG A 210 13.18 -19.81 -16.31
C ARG A 210 12.27 -21.02 -16.39
N ASP A 211 11.35 -21.14 -15.44
CA ASP A 211 10.29 -22.16 -15.43
C ASP A 211 8.93 -21.51 -15.22
N GLU A 212 7.88 -22.11 -15.79
CA GLU A 212 6.51 -21.73 -15.47
C GLU A 212 6.10 -22.35 -14.13
N PHE A 213 5.70 -21.49 -13.19
CA PHE A 213 5.35 -21.89 -11.84
C PHE A 213 3.83 -22.03 -11.64
N ALA A 214 3.05 -21.11 -12.22
CA ALA A 214 1.59 -21.14 -12.16
C ALA A 214 0.95 -20.34 -13.31
N GLN A 215 -0.30 -20.66 -13.62
CA GLN A 215 -1.15 -19.91 -14.55
C GLN A 215 -2.42 -19.43 -13.85
N LEU A 216 -2.69 -18.13 -13.93
CA LEU A 216 -3.83 -17.42 -13.37
C LEU A 216 -4.56 -16.63 -14.47
N GLU A 217 -5.64 -15.92 -14.12
CA GLU A 217 -6.35 -15.06 -15.06
C GLU A 217 -5.52 -13.83 -15.47
N PRO A 218 -5.61 -13.32 -16.70
CA PRO A 218 -4.90 -12.10 -17.09
C PRO A 218 -5.23 -10.90 -16.19
N SER A 219 -4.20 -10.16 -15.79
CA SER A 219 -4.35 -8.92 -14.99
C SER A 219 -4.48 -7.70 -15.90
N VAL A 220 -5.45 -6.83 -15.61
CA VAL A 220 -5.65 -5.59 -16.37
C VAL A 220 -4.63 -4.51 -15.99
N SER A 221 -3.94 -4.66 -14.84
CA SER A 221 -3.01 -3.66 -14.29
C SER A 221 -1.58 -4.19 -14.10
N ALA A 222 -1.38 -5.18 -13.26
CA ALA A 222 -0.09 -5.76 -12.89
C ALA A 222 -0.38 -6.90 -11.91
N TYR A 223 0.47 -7.93 -11.88
CA TYR A 223 0.53 -8.77 -10.70
C TYR A 223 1.32 -8.10 -9.59
N HIS A 224 0.91 -8.31 -8.35
CA HIS A 224 1.66 -7.95 -7.16
C HIS A 224 1.95 -9.21 -6.35
N LEU A 225 3.21 -9.36 -5.96
CA LEU A 225 3.74 -10.56 -5.33
C LEU A 225 4.33 -10.22 -3.97
N ALA A 226 4.20 -11.14 -3.03
CA ALA A 226 4.94 -11.12 -1.77
C ALA A 226 5.25 -12.56 -1.36
N VAL A 227 6.43 -12.79 -0.77
CA VAL A 227 6.82 -14.10 -0.23
C VAL A 227 6.92 -14.01 1.28
N ASP A 228 6.36 -14.99 1.98
CA ASP A 228 6.44 -15.03 3.44
C ASP A 228 7.68 -15.77 3.95
N SER A 229 7.84 -15.78 5.28
CA SER A 229 8.96 -16.48 5.96
C SER A 229 9.02 -18.01 5.75
N MET A 230 8.00 -18.61 5.11
CA MET A 230 7.94 -20.04 4.80
C MET A 230 8.12 -20.31 3.29
N ASP A 231 8.61 -19.34 2.52
CA ASP A 231 8.73 -19.39 1.06
C ASP A 231 7.39 -19.66 0.34
N ARG A 232 6.28 -19.15 0.89
CA ARG A 232 4.97 -19.22 0.21
C ARG A 232 4.71 -17.94 -0.54
N LEU A 233 4.33 -18.07 -1.80
CA LEU A 233 4.03 -16.93 -2.68
C LEU A 233 2.59 -16.49 -2.50
N TYR A 234 2.38 -15.20 -2.23
CA TYR A 234 1.09 -14.54 -2.18
C TYR A 234 0.93 -13.65 -3.41
N VAL A 235 -0.23 -13.77 -4.06
CA VAL A 235 -0.49 -13.12 -5.34
C VAL A 235 -1.81 -12.37 -5.30
N THR A 236 -1.76 -11.12 -5.76
CA THR A 236 -2.93 -10.34 -6.16
C THR A 236 -2.75 -9.87 -7.60
N GLY A 237 -3.82 -9.89 -8.37
CA GLY A 237 -3.85 -9.41 -9.74
C GLY A 237 -5.23 -8.82 -10.00
N PRO A 238 -5.37 -7.50 -10.15
CA PRO A 238 -6.66 -6.90 -10.42
C PRO A 238 -7.11 -7.29 -11.84
N THR A 239 -8.33 -7.77 -11.95
CA THR A 239 -8.96 -8.12 -13.23
C THR A 239 -10.04 -7.07 -13.58
N PHE A 240 -10.91 -7.37 -14.54
CA PHE A 240 -12.14 -6.58 -14.74
C PHE A 240 -13.23 -6.89 -13.69
N SER A 241 -13.01 -7.89 -12.83
CA SER A 241 -13.91 -8.24 -11.74
C SER A 241 -13.89 -7.17 -10.65
N VAL A 242 -15.05 -7.00 -10.02
CA VAL A 242 -15.18 -6.23 -8.76
C VAL A 242 -14.94 -7.09 -7.52
N ARG A 243 -14.57 -8.37 -7.71
CA ARG A 243 -14.36 -9.37 -6.66
C ARG A 243 -13.10 -10.18 -6.93
N ASP A 244 -11.99 -9.50 -7.13
CA ASP A 244 -10.68 -10.14 -7.24
C ASP A 244 -10.32 -10.87 -5.93
N SER A 245 -9.30 -11.72 -6.01
CA SER A 245 -8.91 -12.61 -4.93
C SER A 245 -7.47 -12.39 -4.47
N LEU A 246 -7.25 -12.71 -3.18
CA LEU A 246 -5.93 -13.03 -2.64
C LEU A 246 -5.75 -14.54 -2.73
N VAL A 247 -4.68 -14.96 -3.39
CA VAL A 247 -4.32 -16.38 -3.51
C VAL A 247 -2.90 -16.62 -2.99
N ARG A 248 -2.62 -17.86 -2.61
CA ARG A 248 -1.33 -18.31 -2.11
C ARG A 248 -0.90 -19.59 -2.83
N PHE A 249 0.40 -19.73 -3.04
CA PHE A 249 1.03 -20.94 -3.51
C PHE A 249 2.06 -21.44 -2.49
N SER A 250 2.09 -22.75 -2.25
CA SER A 250 3.24 -23.37 -1.58
C SER A 250 4.47 -23.34 -2.50
N ARG A 251 5.66 -23.58 -1.97
CA ARG A 251 6.89 -23.68 -2.78
C ARG A 251 6.81 -24.75 -3.89
N LYS A 252 5.93 -25.74 -3.74
CA LYS A 252 5.68 -26.79 -4.75
C LYS A 252 4.60 -26.41 -5.77
N GLY A 253 4.06 -25.19 -5.71
CA GLY A 253 2.99 -24.72 -6.59
C GLY A 253 1.58 -25.12 -6.12
N GLU A 254 1.40 -25.62 -4.89
CA GLU A 254 0.05 -25.97 -4.41
C GLU A 254 -0.76 -24.70 -4.15
N PHE A 255 -1.88 -24.57 -4.84
CA PHE A 255 -2.76 -23.40 -4.80
C PHE A 255 -3.71 -23.40 -3.59
N GLU A 256 -3.89 -22.22 -2.99
CA GLU A 256 -4.93 -21.94 -2.00
C GLU A 256 -5.58 -20.56 -2.24
N HIS A 257 -6.91 -20.53 -2.19
CA HIS A 257 -7.68 -19.29 -2.15
C HIS A 257 -7.81 -18.80 -0.70
N LEU A 258 -7.42 -17.55 -0.43
CA LEU A 258 -7.39 -17.00 0.93
C LEU A 258 -8.53 -16.01 1.21
N ALA A 259 -8.82 -15.13 0.26
CA ALA A 259 -9.87 -14.13 0.37
C ALA A 259 -10.39 -13.71 -1.00
N GLY A 260 -11.65 -13.30 -1.08
CA GLY A 260 -12.27 -12.76 -2.30
C GLY A 260 -13.06 -11.48 -2.02
N GLY A 261 -13.61 -10.87 -3.07
CA GLY A 261 -14.36 -9.61 -2.93
C GLY A 261 -13.47 -8.38 -2.84
N LEU A 262 -12.19 -8.51 -3.21
CA LEU A 262 -11.24 -7.41 -3.26
C LEU A 262 -11.50 -6.58 -4.51
N ALA A 263 -11.69 -5.28 -4.36
CA ALA A 263 -11.81 -4.36 -5.46
C ALA A 263 -10.41 -3.84 -5.82
N ARG A 264 -9.90 -4.24 -6.98
CA ARG A 264 -8.62 -3.81 -7.53
C ARG A 264 -7.45 -3.97 -6.52
N PRO A 265 -7.18 -5.18 -6.00
CA PRO A 265 -6.07 -5.41 -5.09
C PRO A 265 -4.73 -5.16 -5.79
N GLN A 266 -3.80 -4.53 -5.07
CA GLN A 266 -2.49 -4.12 -5.58
C GLN A 266 -1.40 -4.56 -4.59
N GLY A 267 -0.47 -3.67 -4.24
CA GLY A 267 0.70 -4.01 -3.45
C GLY A 267 0.39 -4.58 -2.07
N MET A 268 1.33 -5.37 -1.55
CA MET A 268 1.21 -6.10 -0.31
C MET A 268 2.51 -6.05 0.49
N ALA A 269 2.42 -6.16 1.81
CA ALA A 269 3.58 -6.33 2.68
C ALA A 269 3.21 -7.12 3.93
N PHE A 270 4.13 -7.92 4.44
CA PHE A 270 3.93 -8.67 5.69
C PHE A 270 4.22 -7.80 6.91
N LEU A 271 3.33 -7.87 7.90
CA LEU A 271 3.59 -7.40 9.24
C LEU A 271 4.56 -8.36 9.97
N PRO A 272 5.28 -7.87 11.01
CA PRO A 272 6.20 -8.71 11.79
C PRO A 272 5.54 -9.95 12.44
N ASN A 273 4.22 -9.91 12.67
CA ASN A 273 3.46 -11.03 13.22
C ASN A 273 3.03 -12.07 12.17
N GLY A 274 3.39 -11.87 10.89
CA GLY A 274 3.03 -12.74 9.76
C GLY A 274 1.72 -12.41 9.07
N ASP A 275 0.93 -11.45 9.57
CA ASP A 275 -0.28 -11.01 8.88
C ASP A 275 0.07 -10.20 7.63
N LEU A 276 -0.83 -10.22 6.64
CA LEU A 276 -0.60 -9.56 5.36
C LEU A 276 -1.37 -8.25 5.27
N LEU A 277 -0.70 -7.16 4.92
CA LEU A 277 -1.33 -5.92 4.50
C LEU A 277 -1.52 -5.90 2.99
N ILE A 278 -2.68 -5.42 2.54
CA ILE A 278 -3.09 -5.43 1.13
C ILE A 278 -3.68 -4.07 0.77
N CYS A 279 -3.14 -3.41 -0.25
CA CYS A 279 -3.74 -2.23 -0.87
C CYS A 279 -4.94 -2.64 -1.72
N THR A 280 -6.17 -2.30 -1.32
CA THR A 280 -7.38 -2.69 -2.05
C THR A 280 -8.62 -1.89 -1.62
N GLY A 281 -9.73 -2.06 -2.33
CA GLY A 281 -11.06 -1.76 -1.81
C GLY A 281 -11.75 -3.02 -1.29
N TYR A 282 -12.54 -2.91 -0.23
CA TYR A 282 -13.32 -4.02 0.32
C TYR A 282 -14.54 -3.48 1.07
N GLU A 283 -15.72 -4.06 0.83
CA GLU A 283 -16.99 -3.65 1.45
C GLU A 283 -17.27 -2.13 1.36
N GLY A 284 -17.02 -1.54 0.19
CA GLY A 284 -17.25 -0.11 -0.08
C GLY A 284 -16.23 0.84 0.56
N LYS A 285 -15.20 0.32 1.24
CA LYS A 285 -14.08 1.11 1.80
C LYS A 285 -12.85 0.93 0.91
N LYS A 286 -11.94 1.90 0.96
CA LYS A 286 -10.66 1.87 0.23
C LYS A 286 -9.51 2.15 1.18
N GLY A 287 -8.41 1.44 1.00
CA GLY A 287 -7.22 1.66 1.77
C GLY A 287 -6.32 0.43 1.86
N VAL A 288 -5.65 0.31 3.00
CA VAL A 288 -4.88 -0.87 3.34
C VAL A 288 -5.74 -1.76 4.25
N PHE A 289 -5.84 -3.03 3.91
CA PHE A 289 -6.54 -4.03 4.71
C PHE A 289 -5.53 -5.03 5.29
N ARG A 290 -5.72 -5.38 6.56
CA ARG A 290 -4.97 -6.45 7.21
C ARG A 290 -5.73 -7.76 7.08
N TYR A 291 -5.09 -8.76 6.48
CA TYR A 291 -5.55 -10.14 6.44
C TYR A 291 -4.87 -10.92 7.57
N SER A 292 -5.66 -11.38 8.55
CA SER A 292 -5.20 -12.28 9.60
C SER A 292 -5.05 -13.69 9.04
N LEU A 293 -3.83 -14.24 9.03
CA LEU A 293 -3.61 -15.63 8.60
C LEU A 293 -4.21 -16.63 9.59
N LYS A 294 -4.32 -16.24 10.86
CA LYS A 294 -4.86 -17.07 11.93
C LYS A 294 -6.38 -17.20 11.83
N ASP A 295 -7.05 -16.07 11.66
CA ASP A 295 -8.52 -16.00 11.75
C ASP A 295 -9.18 -15.90 10.37
N LYS A 296 -8.38 -15.84 9.29
CA LYS A 296 -8.81 -15.70 7.89
C LYS A 296 -9.77 -14.52 7.69
N SER A 297 -9.48 -13.39 8.34
CA SER A 297 -10.34 -12.20 8.35
C SER A 297 -9.65 -10.98 7.76
N LEU A 298 -10.43 -10.12 7.09
CA LEU A 298 -9.99 -8.83 6.57
C LEU A 298 -10.49 -7.69 7.45
N GLN A 299 -9.57 -6.83 7.87
CA GLN A 299 -9.88 -5.62 8.64
C GLN A 299 -9.33 -4.38 7.95
N HIS A 300 -10.13 -3.32 7.86
CA HIS A 300 -9.65 -2.03 7.35
C HIS A 300 -8.60 -1.46 8.31
N PHE A 301 -7.37 -1.28 7.82
CA PHE A 301 -6.18 -0.98 8.63
C PHE A 301 -5.72 0.47 8.49
N ILE A 302 -5.68 1.00 7.26
CA ILE A 302 -5.31 2.40 6.96
C ILE A 302 -6.26 2.95 5.90
N ALA A 303 -6.94 4.07 6.18
CA ALA A 303 -7.80 4.72 5.19
C ALA A 303 -6.96 5.40 4.10
N SER A 304 -7.24 5.12 2.82
CA SER A 304 -6.55 5.76 1.69
C SER A 304 -7.44 5.79 0.43
N PRO A 305 -7.45 6.90 -0.34
CA PRO A 305 -8.35 7.05 -1.48
C PRO A 305 -7.96 6.17 -2.68
N ILE A 306 -6.67 6.09 -3.00
CA ILE A 306 -6.09 5.30 -4.11
C ILE A 306 -4.77 4.71 -3.63
N PRO A 307 -4.79 3.60 -2.86
CA PRO A 307 -3.57 2.92 -2.44
C PRO A 307 -2.98 2.13 -3.61
N VAL A 308 -1.66 2.22 -3.82
CA VAL A 308 -0.92 1.50 -4.88
C VAL A 308 -0.08 0.37 -4.32
N GLY A 309 0.67 0.65 -3.27
CA GLY A 309 1.56 -0.31 -2.65
C GLY A 309 2.10 0.20 -1.34
N LEU A 310 2.77 -0.67 -0.59
CA LEU A 310 3.33 -0.34 0.69
C LEU A 310 4.60 -1.13 0.97
N ALA A 311 5.44 -0.58 1.83
CA ALA A 311 6.63 -1.25 2.33
C ALA A 311 6.83 -0.94 3.81
N ILE A 312 7.43 -1.87 4.54
CA ILE A 312 7.59 -1.78 6.01
C ILE A 312 9.07 -1.92 6.34
N ALA A 313 9.57 -1.06 7.24
CA ALA A 313 10.90 -1.14 7.81
C ALA A 313 10.85 -0.88 9.32
N GLY A 314 10.92 -1.97 10.10
CA GLY A 314 10.71 -1.89 11.54
C GLY A 314 9.30 -1.37 11.85
N GLN A 315 9.21 -0.20 12.46
CA GLN A 315 7.94 0.45 12.79
C GLN A 315 7.43 1.40 11.69
N ASP A 316 8.28 1.73 10.73
CA ASP A 316 7.93 2.63 9.64
C ASP A 316 7.14 1.88 8.58
N LEU A 317 6.01 2.46 8.19
CA LEU A 317 5.18 2.01 7.07
C LEU A 317 5.16 3.13 6.03
N TYR A 318 5.67 2.81 4.85
CA TYR A 318 5.59 3.63 3.65
C TYR A 318 4.38 3.21 2.84
N LEU A 319 3.51 4.16 2.49
CA LEU A 319 2.34 3.93 1.66
C LEU A 319 2.44 4.76 0.38
N ALA A 320 2.56 4.07 -0.74
CA ALA A 320 2.43 4.64 -2.07
C ALA A 320 0.95 4.78 -2.43
N THR A 321 0.56 5.98 -2.81
CA THR A 321 -0.76 6.26 -3.41
C THR A 321 -0.59 6.60 -4.89
N GLY A 322 -1.68 6.95 -5.59
CA GLY A 322 -1.61 7.32 -7.01
C GLY A 322 -0.82 8.59 -7.35
N ASP A 323 -0.27 9.30 -6.35
CA ASP A 323 0.49 10.52 -6.54
C ASP A 323 1.69 10.66 -5.59
N SER A 324 1.54 10.19 -4.35
CA SER A 324 2.43 10.54 -3.25
C SER A 324 2.95 9.31 -2.52
N ILE A 325 4.02 9.50 -1.76
CA ILE A 325 4.52 8.56 -0.76
C ILE A 325 4.23 9.16 0.62
N TYR A 326 3.60 8.36 1.48
CA TYR A 326 3.31 8.71 2.87
C TYR A 326 4.10 7.84 3.82
N LEU A 327 4.47 8.38 4.98
CA LEU A 327 5.10 7.69 6.09
C LEU A 327 4.20 7.75 7.32
N THR A 328 4.04 6.61 7.97
CA THR A 328 3.39 6.51 9.28
C THR A 328 4.02 5.38 10.08
N SER A 329 3.78 5.35 11.39
CA SER A 329 4.15 4.20 12.22
C SER A 329 3.06 3.14 12.21
N LEU A 330 3.45 1.87 12.35
CA LEU A 330 2.52 0.75 12.45
C LEU A 330 1.47 0.98 13.58
N PRO A 331 0.17 1.03 13.24
CA PRO A 331 -0.89 1.23 14.21
C PRO A 331 -0.86 0.21 15.36
N GLY A 332 -1.05 0.67 16.60
CA GLY A 332 -1.08 -0.19 17.79
C GLY A 332 0.30 -0.55 18.35
N THR A 333 1.37 0.03 17.80
CA THR A 333 2.74 -0.10 18.32
C THR A 333 3.25 1.20 18.96
N SER A 334 2.41 1.85 19.77
CA SER A 334 2.89 2.97 20.59
C SER A 334 3.99 2.45 21.51
N GLN A 335 5.22 2.95 21.36
CA GLN A 335 6.19 2.85 22.44
C GLN A 335 5.57 3.58 23.64
N VAL A 336 5.30 2.81 24.68
CA VAL A 336 5.18 3.33 26.03
C VAL A 336 6.58 3.84 26.37
N ASN A 337 6.79 5.15 26.22
CA ASN A 337 7.83 5.87 26.94
C ASN A 337 7.13 6.68 28.03
#